data_AF-A0A2I5KQ88-F1
#
_entry.id   AF-A0A2I5KQ88-F1
#
_cell.length_a   1.000
_cell.length_b   1.000
_cell.length_c   1.000
_cell.angle_alpha   90.00
_cell.angle_beta   90.00
_cell.angle_gamma   90.00
#
_symmetry.space_group_name_H-M   'P 1'
#
loop_
_entity.id
_entity.type
_entity.pdbx_description
1 polymer ?
#
loop_
_entity_poly.entity_id
_entity_poly.type
_entity_poly.pdbx_seq_one_letter_code
_entity_poly.pdbx_strand_id
1 'polypeptide(L)'
;MLKTPKHITAIIESHLDQMTRLEKQIASYFTQLDPSSADLSQENTIQQLHISPSALTRFAKKCGFSGYREFVFAFQNNQEYLDKHFEKLQRSLTKKVLVDYEEILTATNKLVDEEKLEEIARLIDSSKRVYFYGIGSSGLVAMEIKSRFMRLGVVCDAITDKNNLIWTTNILDQTCLVIGLSLSGQTEEVMEHLQLAAQKGIPTALLTTKSFPHPTFDQIIPVASVRHLNYGNRISPQIPLLIMLDIIYAYFLAIDKEKKENIFKQTIRE
;
A
#
# COMPACT_ATOMS: atom_id res chain seq x y z
N MET A 1 -19.35 -18.95 -24.03
CA MET A 1 -19.49 -17.58 -23.49
C MET A 1 -18.16 -16.87 -23.68
N LEU A 2 -18.04 -16.10 -24.76
CA LEU A 2 -16.83 -15.33 -25.08
C LEU A 2 -16.85 -14.05 -24.24
N LYS A 3 -15.74 -13.78 -23.52
CA LYS A 3 -15.63 -12.69 -22.55
C LYS A 3 -15.39 -11.37 -23.29
N THR A 4 -16.34 -10.45 -23.22
CA THR A 4 -16.12 -9.03 -23.56
C THR A 4 -15.01 -8.48 -22.65
N PRO A 5 -14.01 -7.75 -23.18
CA PRO A 5 -12.93 -7.20 -22.36
C PRO A 5 -13.46 -6.18 -21.33
N LYS A 6 -13.18 -6.44 -20.04
CA LYS A 6 -13.82 -5.81 -18.86
C LYS A 6 -13.74 -4.26 -18.75
N HIS A 7 -12.89 -3.57 -19.52
CA HIS A 7 -12.54 -2.17 -19.23
C HIS A 7 -13.35 -1.10 -19.99
N ILE A 8 -13.74 -1.31 -21.26
CA ILE A 8 -14.65 -0.38 -21.96
C ILE A 8 -16.07 -0.47 -21.37
N THR A 9 -16.48 -1.68 -20.99
CA THR A 9 -17.70 -1.95 -20.23
C THR A 9 -17.69 -1.17 -18.92
N ALA A 10 -16.58 -1.14 -18.17
CA ALA A 10 -16.46 -0.36 -16.94
C ALA A 10 -16.58 1.16 -17.16
N ILE A 11 -16.08 1.70 -18.29
CA ILE A 11 -16.25 3.12 -18.65
C ILE A 11 -17.72 3.43 -18.96
N ILE A 12 -18.40 2.53 -19.68
CA ILE A 12 -19.84 2.67 -19.96
C ILE A 12 -20.63 2.59 -18.63
N GLU A 13 -20.31 1.61 -17.78
CA GLU A 13 -20.94 1.38 -16.48
C GLU A 13 -20.80 2.57 -15.52
N SER A 14 -19.63 3.20 -15.47
CA SER A 14 -19.38 4.35 -14.58
C SER A 14 -20.19 5.61 -14.93
N HIS A 15 -20.77 5.67 -16.14
CA HIS A 15 -21.60 6.79 -16.59
C HIS A 15 -23.09 6.44 -16.66
N LEU A 16 -23.49 5.20 -16.35
CA LEU A 16 -24.89 4.73 -16.50
C LEU A 16 -25.90 5.59 -15.75
N ASP A 17 -25.56 6.06 -14.54
CA ASP A 17 -26.48 6.87 -13.73
C ASP A 17 -26.82 8.22 -14.37
N GLN A 18 -25.97 8.72 -15.26
CA GLN A 18 -26.13 9.99 -15.96
C GLN A 18 -26.75 9.82 -17.37
N MET A 19 -27.01 8.57 -17.78
CA MET A 19 -27.55 8.25 -19.10
C MET A 19 -29.08 8.32 -19.11
N THR A 20 -29.60 8.91 -20.19
CA THR A 20 -31.02 8.83 -20.54
C THR A 20 -31.41 7.39 -20.87
N ARG A 21 -32.71 7.09 -20.91
CA ARG A 21 -33.22 5.76 -21.27
C ARG A 21 -32.67 5.26 -22.63
N LEU A 22 -32.56 6.16 -23.60
CA LEU A 22 -32.02 5.84 -24.93
C LEU A 22 -30.51 5.56 -24.88
N GLU A 23 -29.75 6.32 -24.10
CA GLU A 23 -28.31 6.10 -23.93
C GLU A 23 -28.02 4.79 -23.16
N LYS A 24 -28.88 4.41 -22.20
CA LYS A 24 -28.80 3.11 -21.51
C LYS A 24 -29.07 1.93 -22.46
N GLN A 25 -29.96 2.10 -23.44
CA GLN A 25 -30.17 1.11 -24.50
C GLN A 25 -28.93 0.94 -25.37
N ILE A 26 -28.28 2.06 -25.74
CA ILE A 26 -27.02 2.04 -26.50
C ILE A 26 -25.90 1.40 -25.66
N ALA A 27 -25.81 1.72 -24.36
CA ALA A 27 -24.86 1.10 -23.43
C ALA A 27 -25.03 -0.42 -23.39
N SER A 28 -26.26 -0.90 -23.21
CA SER A 28 -26.56 -2.34 -23.16
C SER A 28 -26.20 -3.07 -24.44
N TYR A 29 -26.33 -2.41 -25.59
CA TYR A 29 -25.91 -2.98 -26.87
C TYR A 29 -24.40 -3.23 -26.89
N PHE A 30 -23.60 -2.21 -26.57
CA PHE A 30 -22.14 -2.33 -26.59
C PHE A 30 -21.57 -3.24 -25.50
N THR A 31 -22.18 -3.32 -24.31
CA THR A 31 -21.68 -4.21 -23.24
C THR A 31 -21.90 -5.70 -23.53
N GLN A 32 -22.85 -6.03 -24.41
CA GLN A 32 -23.20 -7.40 -24.80
C GLN A 32 -22.59 -7.81 -26.16
N LEU A 33 -22.06 -6.85 -26.92
CA LEU A 33 -21.53 -7.07 -28.25
C LEU A 33 -20.08 -7.56 -28.22
N ASP A 34 -19.73 -8.49 -29.12
CA ASP A 34 -18.35 -8.89 -29.38
C ASP A 34 -17.65 -7.84 -30.28
N PRO A 35 -16.58 -7.18 -29.79
CA PRO A 35 -15.89 -6.15 -30.56
C PRO A 35 -15.21 -6.64 -31.84
N SER A 36 -14.92 -7.93 -31.94
CA SER A 36 -14.10 -8.51 -33.02
C SER A 36 -14.90 -8.95 -34.25
N SER A 37 -16.23 -9.04 -34.14
CA SER A 37 -17.09 -9.66 -35.15
C SER A 37 -18.21 -8.75 -35.68
N ALA A 38 -18.29 -7.49 -35.23
CA ALA A 38 -19.37 -6.57 -35.58
C ALA A 38 -18.95 -5.45 -36.56
N ASP A 39 -19.76 -5.21 -37.59
CA ASP A 39 -19.74 -3.95 -38.36
C ASP A 39 -20.31 -2.83 -37.49
N LEU A 40 -19.42 -1.98 -36.99
CA LEU A 40 -19.75 -0.86 -36.11
C LEU A 40 -19.80 0.48 -36.83
N SER A 41 -19.97 0.48 -38.16
CA SER A 41 -20.23 1.70 -38.91
C SER A 41 -21.42 2.46 -38.31
N GLN A 42 -21.33 3.79 -38.36
CA GLN A 42 -22.36 4.67 -37.78
C GLN A 42 -23.73 4.39 -38.37
N GLU A 43 -23.79 4.18 -39.69
CA GLU A 43 -25.01 3.86 -40.43
C GLU A 43 -25.63 2.54 -39.96
N ASN A 44 -24.84 1.46 -39.88
CA ASN A 44 -25.32 0.17 -39.43
C ASN A 44 -25.82 0.22 -37.97
N THR A 45 -25.08 0.88 -37.09
CA THR A 45 -25.42 0.97 -35.66
C THR A 45 -26.69 1.77 -35.41
N ILE A 46 -26.90 2.86 -36.15
CA ILE A 46 -28.12 3.68 -36.10
C ILE A 46 -29.32 2.88 -36.59
N GLN A 47 -29.16 2.09 -37.66
CA GLN A 47 -30.21 1.23 -38.19
C GLN A 47 -30.57 0.11 -37.21
N GLN A 48 -29.58 -0.59 -36.66
CA GLN A 48 -29.79 -1.70 -35.72
C GLN A 48 -30.45 -1.26 -34.41
N LEU A 49 -30.09 -0.09 -33.90
CA LEU A 49 -30.66 0.44 -32.65
C LEU A 49 -31.89 1.33 -32.87
N HIS A 50 -32.27 1.62 -34.12
CA HIS A 50 -33.34 2.55 -34.48
C HIS A 50 -33.22 3.92 -33.80
N ILE A 51 -32.02 4.50 -33.83
CA ILE A 51 -31.70 5.78 -33.18
C ILE A 51 -31.28 6.83 -34.19
N SER A 52 -31.11 8.09 -33.75
CA SER A 52 -30.53 9.14 -34.59
C SER A 52 -28.99 9.16 -34.51
N PRO A 53 -28.29 9.68 -35.55
CA PRO A 53 -26.85 9.91 -35.49
C PRO A 53 -26.42 10.80 -34.31
N SER A 54 -27.27 11.76 -33.94
CA SER A 54 -27.01 12.66 -32.83
C SER A 54 -27.12 11.97 -31.47
N ALA A 55 -28.00 10.98 -31.31
CA ALA A 55 -28.10 10.18 -30.09
C ALA A 55 -26.82 9.36 -29.85
N LEU A 56 -26.32 8.71 -30.90
CA LEU A 56 -25.10 7.92 -30.85
C LEU A 56 -23.85 8.78 -30.56
N THR A 57 -23.81 9.99 -31.11
CA THR A 57 -22.75 10.97 -30.83
C THR A 57 -22.82 11.50 -29.40
N ARG A 58 -24.02 11.78 -28.87
CA ARG A 58 -24.19 12.21 -27.47
C ARG A 58 -23.81 11.12 -26.49
N PHE A 59 -24.18 9.87 -26.77
CA PHE A 59 -23.75 8.71 -25.99
C PHE A 59 -22.21 8.64 -25.93
N ALA A 60 -21.53 8.66 -27.08
CA ALA A 60 -20.07 8.61 -27.12
C ALA A 60 -19.43 9.77 -26.35
N LYS A 61 -19.96 11.00 -26.49
CA LYS A 61 -19.50 12.16 -25.71
C LYS A 61 -19.71 12.01 -24.21
N LYS A 62 -20.83 11.44 -23.79
CA LYS A 62 -21.13 11.21 -22.37
C LYS A 62 -20.22 10.14 -21.76
N CYS A 63 -19.77 9.17 -22.55
CA CYS A 63 -18.74 8.21 -22.15
C CYS A 63 -17.30 8.77 -22.20
N GLY A 64 -17.13 10.07 -22.48
CA GLY A 64 -15.83 10.75 -22.45
C GLY A 64 -15.07 10.81 -23.79
N PHE A 65 -15.70 10.47 -24.92
CA PHE A 65 -15.07 10.48 -26.24
C PHE A 65 -15.44 11.76 -27.03
N SER A 66 -14.61 12.18 -27.98
CA SER A 66 -14.91 13.33 -28.86
C SER A 66 -16.10 13.07 -29.80
N GLY A 67 -16.39 11.80 -30.10
CA GLY A 67 -17.51 11.38 -30.93
C GLY A 67 -17.55 9.87 -31.19
N TYR A 68 -18.53 9.43 -31.98
CA TYR A 68 -18.81 7.99 -32.18
C TYR A 68 -17.65 7.23 -32.84
N ARG A 69 -16.98 7.84 -33.82
CA ARG A 69 -15.85 7.20 -34.52
C ARG A 69 -14.70 6.86 -33.56
N GLU A 70 -14.41 7.76 -32.62
CA GLU A 70 -13.39 7.55 -31.61
C GLU A 70 -13.80 6.48 -30.60
N PHE A 71 -15.08 6.49 -30.18
CA PHE A 71 -15.64 5.44 -29.33
C PHE A 71 -15.53 4.05 -29.99
N VAL A 72 -15.87 3.90 -31.27
CA VAL A 72 -15.76 2.62 -31.99
C VAL A 72 -14.31 2.16 -32.10
N PHE A 73 -13.40 3.08 -32.42
CA PHE A 73 -11.97 2.76 -32.46
C PHE A 73 -11.48 2.27 -31.09
N ALA A 74 -11.90 2.91 -30.00
CA ALA A 74 -11.60 2.48 -28.63
C ALA A 74 -12.23 1.13 -28.30
N PHE A 75 -13.46 0.89 -28.74
CA PHE A 75 -14.20 -0.34 -28.50
C PHE A 75 -13.55 -1.54 -29.22
N GLN A 76 -13.13 -1.36 -30.48
CA GLN A 76 -12.50 -2.40 -31.30
C GLN A 76 -11.02 -2.62 -30.93
N ASN A 77 -10.27 -1.54 -30.68
CA ASN A 77 -8.83 -1.58 -30.38
C ASN A 77 -8.55 -1.30 -28.89
N ASN A 78 -9.37 -1.90 -28.02
CA ASN A 78 -9.45 -1.65 -26.57
C ASN A 78 -8.08 -1.59 -25.87
N GLN A 79 -7.11 -2.41 -26.27
CA GLN A 79 -5.79 -2.41 -25.66
C GLN A 79 -4.88 -1.27 -26.19
N GLU A 80 -4.80 -1.09 -27.51
CA GLU A 80 -3.89 -0.12 -28.14
C GLU A 80 -4.37 1.35 -28.00
N TYR A 81 -5.68 1.58 -28.10
CA TYR A 81 -6.24 2.92 -27.97
C TYR A 81 -6.15 3.43 -26.53
N LEU A 82 -6.44 2.58 -25.55
CA LEU A 82 -6.30 2.95 -24.13
C LEU A 82 -4.82 3.10 -23.76
N ASP A 83 -3.92 2.30 -24.31
CA ASP A 83 -2.48 2.49 -24.10
C ASP A 83 -1.97 3.82 -24.60
N LYS A 84 -2.54 4.41 -25.65
CA LYS A 84 -2.18 5.76 -26.11
C LYS A 84 -2.96 6.88 -25.40
N HIS A 85 -4.23 6.66 -25.06
CA HIS A 85 -5.11 7.72 -24.55
C HIS A 85 -5.08 7.87 -23.02
N PHE A 86 -4.97 6.76 -22.26
CA PHE A 86 -4.70 6.84 -20.82
C PHE A 86 -3.30 7.40 -20.53
N GLU A 87 -2.31 7.17 -21.41
CA GLU A 87 -0.95 7.74 -21.31
C GLU A 87 -0.92 9.25 -21.29
N LYS A 88 -1.86 9.86 -22.00
CA LYS A 88 -1.86 11.28 -22.24
C LYS A 88 -2.62 12.08 -21.18
N LEU A 89 -3.68 11.52 -20.60
CA LEU A 89 -4.65 12.31 -19.82
C LEU A 89 -4.55 12.15 -18.29
N GLN A 90 -4.08 11.01 -17.78
CA GLN A 90 -4.01 10.73 -16.31
C GLN A 90 -2.68 10.13 -15.81
N ARG A 91 -1.78 9.75 -16.71
CA ARG A 91 -0.63 8.86 -16.41
C ARG A 91 0.66 9.51 -15.94
N SER A 92 0.73 10.80 -15.58
CA SER A 92 1.97 11.32 -14.96
C SER A 92 1.95 11.20 -13.43
N LEU A 93 1.05 11.89 -12.72
CA LEU A 93 1.14 11.99 -11.26
C LEU A 93 0.65 10.71 -10.55
N THR A 94 -0.56 10.23 -10.87
CA THR A 94 -1.11 8.99 -10.26
C THR A 94 -0.24 7.78 -10.57
N LYS A 95 0.19 7.61 -11.82
CA LYS A 95 1.08 6.50 -12.22
C LYS A 95 2.42 6.59 -11.52
N LYS A 96 3.02 7.78 -11.36
CA LYS A 96 4.28 7.94 -10.61
C LYS A 96 4.13 7.51 -9.16
N VAL A 97 3.04 7.87 -8.48
CA VAL A 97 2.79 7.43 -7.10
C VAL A 97 2.62 5.91 -7.02
N LEU A 98 1.84 5.31 -7.94
CA LEU A 98 1.65 3.87 -7.95
C LEU A 98 2.93 3.10 -8.28
N VAL A 99 3.71 3.57 -9.26
CA VAL A 99 5.03 3.01 -9.60
C VAL A 99 5.98 3.10 -8.41
N ASP A 100 5.99 4.23 -7.69
CA ASP A 100 6.81 4.40 -6.48
C ASP A 100 6.43 3.37 -5.39
N TYR A 101 5.14 3.09 -5.21
CA TYR A 101 4.69 2.04 -4.29
C TYR A 101 5.02 0.61 -4.77
N GLU A 102 4.89 0.33 -6.07
CA GLU A 102 5.32 -0.95 -6.66
C GLU A 102 6.84 -1.18 -6.48
N GLU A 103 7.64 -0.11 -6.62
CA GLU A 103 9.08 -0.15 -6.38
C GLU A 103 9.40 -0.39 -4.90
N ILE A 104 8.68 0.25 -3.96
CA ILE A 104 8.81 -0.02 -2.53
C ILE A 104 8.51 -1.49 -2.19
N LEU A 105 7.44 -2.05 -2.75
CA LEU A 105 7.09 -3.46 -2.54
C LEU A 105 8.17 -4.39 -3.09
N THR A 106 8.63 -4.12 -4.31
CA THR A 106 9.70 -4.89 -4.97
C THR A 106 11.01 -4.80 -4.20
N ALA A 107 11.38 -3.61 -3.72
CA ALA A 107 12.59 -3.40 -2.93
C ALA A 107 12.49 -4.09 -1.57
N THR A 108 11.34 -3.99 -0.88
CA THR A 108 11.09 -4.68 0.38
C THR A 108 11.26 -6.20 0.20
N ASN A 109 10.67 -6.78 -0.84
CA ASN A 109 10.80 -8.22 -1.10
C ASN A 109 12.25 -8.68 -1.32
N LYS A 110 13.13 -7.82 -1.82
CA LYS A 110 14.57 -8.12 -1.98
C LYS A 110 15.38 -7.97 -0.68
N LEU A 111 14.84 -7.23 0.30
CA LEU A 111 15.48 -6.96 1.59
C LEU A 111 15.03 -7.93 2.68
N VAL A 112 13.95 -8.67 2.45
CA VAL A 112 13.44 -9.70 3.36
C VAL A 112 14.54 -10.72 3.61
N ASP A 113 14.76 -10.99 4.88
CA ASP A 113 15.66 -12.00 5.43
C ASP A 113 14.84 -12.76 6.47
N GLU A 114 14.34 -13.92 6.07
CA GLU A 114 13.37 -14.69 6.85
C GLU A 114 13.92 -15.11 8.21
N GLU A 115 15.22 -15.43 8.30
CA GLU A 115 15.86 -15.80 9.57
C GLU A 115 15.83 -14.63 10.55
N LYS A 116 16.18 -13.41 10.10
CA LYS A 116 16.08 -12.20 10.93
C LYS A 116 14.65 -11.86 11.34
N LEU A 117 13.70 -12.07 10.44
CA LEU A 117 12.27 -11.84 10.72
C LEU A 117 11.74 -12.80 11.80
N GLU A 118 12.17 -14.05 11.77
CA GLU A 118 11.87 -15.00 12.84
C GLU A 118 12.55 -14.63 14.16
N GLU A 119 13.82 -14.22 14.12
CA GLU A 119 14.57 -13.80 15.32
C GLU A 119 13.91 -12.61 16.01
N ILE A 120 13.55 -11.55 15.26
CA ILE A 120 12.88 -10.39 15.85
C ILE A 120 11.48 -10.75 16.37
N ALA A 121 10.75 -11.63 15.70
CA ALA A 121 9.46 -12.11 16.19
C ALA A 121 9.60 -12.89 17.52
N ARG A 122 10.63 -13.73 17.66
CA ARG A 122 10.95 -14.44 18.91
C ARG A 122 11.39 -13.49 20.02
N LEU A 123 12.15 -12.44 19.70
CA LEU A 123 12.51 -11.39 20.66
C LEU A 123 11.27 -10.65 21.17
N ILE A 124 10.33 -10.30 20.29
CA ILE A 124 9.06 -9.67 20.67
C ILE A 124 8.25 -10.60 21.58
N ASP A 125 8.15 -11.89 21.26
CA ASP A 125 7.36 -12.88 22.00
C ASP A 125 7.92 -13.21 23.40
N SER A 126 9.25 -13.24 23.52
CA SER A 126 9.92 -13.53 24.80
C SER A 126 10.06 -12.31 25.72
N SER A 127 9.90 -11.09 25.19
CA SER A 127 10.04 -9.86 25.97
C SER A 127 8.78 -9.57 26.78
N LYS A 128 8.97 -9.17 28.05
CA LYS A 128 7.83 -8.75 28.90
C LYS A 128 7.29 -7.40 28.51
N ARG A 129 8.12 -6.51 27.97
CA ARG A 129 7.74 -5.17 27.51
C ARG A 129 8.49 -4.82 26.23
N VAL A 130 7.77 -4.27 25.25
CA VAL A 130 8.38 -3.81 23.98
C VAL A 130 8.17 -2.30 23.83
N TYR A 131 9.25 -1.55 23.57
CA TYR A 131 9.18 -0.12 23.30
C TYR A 131 9.52 0.16 21.85
N PHE A 132 8.62 0.83 21.13
CA PHE A 132 8.84 1.32 19.77
C PHE A 132 9.26 2.79 19.84
N TYR A 133 10.53 3.08 19.53
CA TYR A 133 11.08 4.43 19.54
C TYR A 133 11.03 5.03 18.13
N GLY A 134 10.34 6.16 17.95
CA GLY A 134 10.28 6.82 16.64
C GLY A 134 9.80 8.25 16.72
N ILE A 135 10.48 9.18 16.03
CA ILE A 135 10.12 10.60 16.02
C ILE A 135 9.46 10.99 14.70
N GLY A 136 8.50 11.92 14.74
CA GLY A 136 7.82 12.44 13.56
C GLY A 136 7.00 11.36 12.83
N SER A 137 7.21 11.20 11.52
CA SER A 137 6.49 10.18 10.73
C SER A 137 6.75 8.74 11.22
N SER A 138 7.96 8.44 11.68
CA SER A 138 8.25 7.12 12.28
C SER A 138 7.52 6.93 13.60
N GLY A 139 7.25 8.00 14.35
CA GLY A 139 6.45 7.95 15.57
C GLY A 139 4.99 7.58 15.29
N LEU A 140 4.41 8.09 14.20
CA LEU A 140 3.06 7.68 13.77
C LEU A 140 2.99 6.18 13.45
N VAL A 141 4.04 5.65 12.79
CA VAL A 141 4.14 4.20 12.54
C VAL A 141 4.28 3.42 13.84
N ALA A 142 5.09 3.91 14.80
CA ALA A 142 5.21 3.29 16.12
C ALA A 142 3.85 3.20 16.85
N MET A 143 3.05 4.28 16.81
CA MET A 143 1.72 4.31 17.42
C MET A 143 0.76 3.30 16.78
N GLU A 144 0.74 3.21 15.45
CA GLU A 144 -0.07 2.22 14.72
C GLU A 144 0.31 0.79 15.11
N ILE A 145 1.60 0.49 15.10
CA ILE A 145 2.11 -0.86 15.38
C ILE A 145 1.94 -1.25 16.85
N LYS A 146 2.09 -0.30 17.79
CA LYS A 146 1.72 -0.50 19.21
C LYS A 146 0.30 -1.03 19.32
N SER A 147 -0.69 -0.35 18.72
CA SER A 147 -2.11 -0.74 18.78
C SER A 147 -2.31 -2.18 18.31
N ARG A 148 -1.64 -2.56 17.22
CA ARG A 148 -1.75 -3.90 16.63
C ARG A 148 -1.13 -4.99 17.50
N PHE A 149 0.08 -4.79 18.01
CA PHE A 149 0.72 -5.78 18.89
C PHE A 149 0.00 -5.92 20.25
N MET A 150 -0.55 -4.82 20.79
CA MET A 150 -1.40 -4.89 22.00
C MET A 150 -2.61 -5.80 21.80
N ARG A 151 -3.23 -5.78 20.61
CA ARG A 151 -4.36 -6.68 20.28
C ARG A 151 -3.96 -8.16 20.20
N LEU A 152 -2.67 -8.46 20.12
CA LEU A 152 -2.14 -9.83 20.21
C LEU A 152 -1.57 -10.18 21.59
N GLY A 153 -1.76 -9.30 22.59
CA GLY A 153 -1.35 -9.54 23.97
C GLY A 153 0.07 -9.10 24.31
N VAL A 154 0.75 -8.36 23.42
CA VAL A 154 2.05 -7.77 23.74
C VAL A 154 1.86 -6.55 24.63
N VAL A 155 2.57 -6.50 25.74
CA VAL A 155 2.68 -5.28 26.55
C VAL A 155 3.69 -4.36 25.88
N CYS A 156 3.23 -3.32 25.18
CA CYS A 156 4.10 -2.42 24.44
C CYS A 156 3.68 -0.96 24.49
N ASP A 157 4.64 -0.08 24.20
CA ASP A 157 4.40 1.36 24.09
C ASP A 157 5.16 1.99 22.90
N ALA A 158 4.64 3.11 22.42
CA ALA A 158 5.21 3.90 21.34
C ALA A 158 5.72 5.22 21.91
N ILE A 159 7.03 5.42 21.85
CA ILE A 159 7.70 6.58 22.42
C ILE A 159 8.08 7.54 21.30
N THR A 160 7.39 8.68 21.25
CA THR A 160 7.36 9.55 20.07
C THR A 160 7.84 10.98 20.29
N ASP A 161 8.36 11.28 21.48
CA ASP A 161 8.98 12.55 21.82
C ASP A 161 10.25 12.35 22.64
N LYS A 162 11.09 13.39 22.66
CA LYS A 162 12.42 13.34 23.25
C LYS A 162 12.40 13.09 24.75
N ASN A 163 11.46 13.71 25.48
CA ASN A 163 11.41 13.61 26.94
C ASN A 163 11.06 12.20 27.35
N ASN A 164 10.05 11.60 26.70
CA ASN A 164 9.70 10.22 26.97
C ASN A 164 10.82 9.25 26.60
N LEU A 165 11.57 9.46 25.52
CA LEU A 165 12.75 8.62 25.20
C LEU A 165 13.77 8.60 26.34
N ILE A 166 14.05 9.76 26.95
CA ILE A 166 14.96 9.88 28.11
C ILE A 166 14.40 9.10 29.30
N TRP A 167 13.13 9.32 29.64
CA TRP A 167 12.50 8.70 30.80
C TRP A 167 12.41 7.19 30.66
N THR A 168 11.92 6.68 29.53
CA THR A 168 11.78 5.24 29.29
C THR A 168 13.14 4.56 29.29
N THR A 169 14.15 5.14 28.64
CA THR A 169 15.51 4.57 28.60
C THR A 169 16.15 4.41 29.98
N ASN A 170 15.80 5.27 30.94
CA ASN A 170 16.30 5.17 32.31
C ASN A 170 15.65 4.06 33.14
N ILE A 171 14.43 3.64 32.80
CA ILE A 171 13.68 2.62 33.54
C ILE A 171 13.68 1.25 32.85
N LEU A 172 14.40 1.09 31.73
CA LEU A 172 14.52 -0.20 31.06
C LEU A 172 15.25 -1.22 31.94
N ASP A 173 14.85 -2.49 31.81
CA ASP A 173 15.52 -3.64 32.40
C ASP A 173 15.67 -4.77 31.38
N GLN A 174 16.28 -5.88 31.79
CA GLN A 174 16.60 -7.04 30.94
C GLN A 174 15.36 -7.79 30.40
N THR A 175 14.16 -7.39 30.82
CA THR A 175 12.91 -7.98 30.31
C THR A 175 12.29 -7.15 29.19
N CYS A 176 12.92 -6.02 28.84
CA CYS A 176 12.48 -5.13 27.78
C CYS A 176 13.15 -5.46 26.44
N LEU A 177 12.47 -5.11 25.35
CA LEU A 177 13.03 -4.98 24.00
C LEU A 177 12.80 -3.55 23.52
N VAL A 178 13.80 -2.95 22.89
CA VAL A 178 13.67 -1.61 22.28
C VAL A 178 13.84 -1.72 20.77
N ILE A 179 12.83 -1.25 20.03
CA ILE A 179 12.82 -1.24 18.57
C ILE A 179 12.83 0.22 18.09
N GLY A 180 13.96 0.67 17.53
CA GLY A 180 14.10 1.99 16.94
C GLY A 180 13.60 2.03 15.49
N LEU A 181 12.79 3.05 15.17
CA LEU A 181 12.28 3.32 13.83
C LEU A 181 12.93 4.61 13.29
N SER A 182 14.01 4.46 12.51
CA SER A 182 14.77 5.59 11.97
C SER A 182 15.20 5.29 10.53
N LEU A 183 14.36 5.68 9.57
CA LEU A 183 14.63 5.44 8.14
C LEU A 183 15.99 6.02 7.71
N SER A 184 16.32 7.24 8.13
CA SER A 184 17.61 7.86 7.83
C SER A 184 18.79 7.18 8.56
N GLY A 185 18.52 6.48 9.67
CA GLY A 185 19.54 6.00 10.60
C GLY A 185 20.32 7.15 11.26
N GLN A 186 19.71 8.34 11.31
CA GLN A 186 20.34 9.59 11.74
C GLN A 186 19.45 10.45 12.64
N THR A 187 18.24 10.01 12.98
CA THR A 187 17.42 10.69 14.02
C THR A 187 18.15 10.57 15.36
N GLU A 188 18.84 11.63 15.75
CA GLU A 188 19.79 11.68 16.87
C GLU A 188 19.20 11.07 18.14
N GLU A 189 17.99 11.49 18.52
CA GLU A 189 17.37 11.04 19.76
C GLU A 189 17.03 9.55 19.75
N VAL A 190 16.56 9.03 18.61
CA VAL A 190 16.28 7.59 18.48
C VAL A 190 17.57 6.79 18.51
N MET A 191 18.59 7.25 17.80
CA MET A 191 19.88 6.54 17.70
C MET A 191 20.62 6.52 19.04
N GLU A 192 20.69 7.67 19.72
CA GLU A 192 21.32 7.81 21.04
C GLU A 192 20.65 6.90 22.07
N HIS A 193 19.33 6.96 22.20
CA HIS A 193 18.61 6.18 23.20
C HIS A 193 18.56 4.69 22.89
N LEU A 194 18.56 4.29 21.61
CA LEU A 194 18.73 2.89 21.23
C LEU A 194 20.14 2.39 21.57
N GLN A 195 21.17 3.21 21.35
CA GLN A 195 22.55 2.86 21.70
C GLN A 195 22.75 2.76 23.22
N LEU A 196 22.13 3.66 24.00
CA LEU A 196 22.12 3.56 25.46
C LEU A 196 21.43 2.28 25.95
N ALA A 197 20.34 1.86 25.31
CA ALA A 197 19.69 0.59 25.64
C ALA A 197 20.62 -0.61 25.35
N ALA A 198 21.28 -0.62 24.19
CA ALA A 198 22.26 -1.65 23.83
C ALA A 198 23.44 -1.71 24.83
N GLN A 199 23.97 -0.55 25.25
CA GLN A 199 25.05 -0.47 26.25
C GLN A 199 24.64 -1.02 27.63
N LYS A 200 23.36 -0.98 27.96
CA LYS A 200 22.79 -1.61 29.17
C LYS A 200 22.53 -3.12 29.00
N GLY A 201 22.88 -3.70 27.84
CA GLY A 201 22.65 -5.10 27.52
C GLY A 201 21.19 -5.44 27.25
N ILE A 202 20.34 -4.44 27.01
CA ILE A 202 18.93 -4.65 26.68
C ILE A 202 18.84 -5.04 25.20
N PRO A 203 18.05 -6.05 24.82
CA PRO A 203 17.80 -6.39 23.42
C PRO A 203 17.34 -5.18 22.61
N THR A 204 17.97 -4.97 21.46
CA THR A 204 17.72 -3.84 20.57
C THR A 204 17.53 -4.25 19.11
N ALA A 205 16.62 -3.57 18.43
CA ALA A 205 16.46 -3.68 16.98
C ALA A 205 16.34 -2.29 16.33
N LEU A 206 16.89 -2.14 15.13
CA LEU A 206 16.76 -0.92 14.33
C LEU A 206 16.12 -1.22 12.97
N LEU A 207 15.03 -0.53 12.64
CA LEU A 207 14.46 -0.49 11.30
C LEU A 207 14.92 0.77 10.57
N THR A 208 15.62 0.59 9.44
CA THR A 208 16.32 1.69 8.76
C THR A 208 16.63 1.39 7.30
N THR A 209 16.82 2.42 6.48
CA THR A 209 17.30 2.25 5.09
C THR A 209 18.83 2.22 5.02
N LYS A 210 19.52 2.47 6.13
CA LYS A 210 20.98 2.59 6.17
C LYS A 210 21.63 1.25 6.49
N SER A 211 22.64 0.86 5.70
CA SER A 211 23.49 -0.27 6.05
C SER A 211 24.54 0.16 7.08
N PHE A 212 24.77 -0.71 8.06
CA PHE A 212 25.79 -0.52 9.10
C PHE A 212 26.84 -1.63 8.94
N PRO A 213 28.14 -1.28 8.79
CA PRO A 213 29.19 -2.26 8.53
C PRO A 213 29.53 -3.14 9.75
N HIS A 214 29.11 -2.73 10.95
CA HIS A 214 29.32 -3.46 12.20
C HIS A 214 28.03 -3.47 13.02
N PRO A 215 27.77 -4.55 13.79
CA PRO A 215 26.57 -4.63 14.63
C PRO A 215 26.64 -3.54 15.70
N THR A 216 25.82 -2.51 15.53
CA THR A 216 25.62 -1.44 16.52
C THR A 216 24.48 -1.79 17.48
N PHE A 217 23.60 -2.70 17.05
CA PHE A 217 22.40 -3.18 17.71
C PHE A 217 22.29 -4.69 17.47
N ASP A 218 21.55 -5.41 18.31
CA ASP A 218 21.41 -6.87 18.20
C ASP A 218 20.77 -7.27 16.86
N GLN A 219 19.82 -6.47 16.39
CA GLN A 219 19.16 -6.65 15.10
C GLN A 219 19.13 -5.34 14.30
N ILE A 220 19.46 -5.44 13.00
CA ILE A 220 19.26 -4.35 12.04
C ILE A 220 18.42 -4.90 10.90
N ILE A 221 17.18 -4.44 10.84
CA ILE A 221 16.19 -4.85 9.84
C ILE A 221 16.19 -3.81 8.72
N PRO A 222 16.64 -4.16 7.50
CA PRO A 222 16.69 -3.23 6.39
C PRO A 222 15.28 -2.89 5.91
N VAL A 223 15.06 -1.62 5.58
CA VAL A 223 13.79 -1.10 5.07
C VAL A 223 14.02 -0.47 3.70
N ALA A 224 13.06 -0.62 2.79
CA ALA A 224 13.15 -0.07 1.44
C ALA A 224 13.39 1.46 1.47
N SER A 225 14.39 1.90 0.72
CA SER A 225 14.70 3.32 0.55
C SER A 225 13.76 3.96 -0.44
N VAL A 226 13.23 5.13 -0.09
CA VAL A 226 12.40 5.95 -0.99
C VAL A 226 13.19 7.03 -1.73
N ARG A 227 14.51 7.10 -1.57
CA ARG A 227 15.34 8.23 -2.06
C ARG A 227 15.39 8.37 -3.58
N HIS A 228 15.22 7.28 -4.32
CA HIS A 228 15.31 7.25 -5.79
C HIS A 228 13.96 7.23 -6.50
N LEU A 229 12.87 7.28 -5.74
CA LEU A 229 11.50 7.24 -6.27
C LEU A 229 11.14 8.54 -6.99
N ASN A 230 10.13 8.50 -7.87
CA ASN A 230 9.68 9.65 -8.66
C ASN A 230 9.31 10.86 -7.79
N TYR A 231 8.71 10.61 -6.62
CA TYR A 231 8.42 11.62 -5.62
C TYR A 231 9.39 11.62 -4.44
N GLY A 232 10.37 10.72 -4.39
CA GLY A 232 11.36 10.64 -3.32
C GLY A 232 10.70 10.58 -1.93
N ASN A 233 11.19 11.43 -1.01
CA ASN A 233 10.63 11.62 0.33
C ASN A 233 9.28 12.39 0.37
N ARG A 234 8.66 12.71 -0.77
CA ARG A 234 7.38 13.46 -0.82
C ARG A 234 6.15 12.55 -0.81
N ILE A 235 6.30 11.28 -1.18
CA ILE A 235 5.32 10.23 -0.87
C ILE A 235 5.48 9.85 0.61
N SER A 236 4.43 9.29 1.21
CA SER A 236 4.42 8.91 2.62
C SER A 236 5.66 8.09 2.99
N PRO A 237 6.60 8.62 3.80
CA PRO A 237 7.79 7.90 4.21
C PRO A 237 7.46 6.74 5.17
N GLN A 238 6.20 6.64 5.61
CA GLN A 238 5.73 5.63 6.56
C GLN A 238 5.55 4.26 5.91
N ILE A 239 5.23 4.22 4.60
CA ILE A 239 4.82 3.00 3.90
C ILE A 239 5.89 1.89 3.95
N PRO A 240 7.18 2.14 3.69
CA PRO A 240 8.21 1.11 3.84
C PRO A 240 8.30 0.50 5.24
N LEU A 241 8.16 1.32 6.29
CA LEU A 241 8.16 0.83 7.67
C LEU A 241 6.91 0.00 7.96
N LEU A 242 5.73 0.47 7.54
CA LEU A 242 4.47 -0.23 7.74
C LEU A 242 4.49 -1.61 7.07
N ILE A 243 4.96 -1.71 5.83
CA ILE A 243 5.09 -2.98 5.11
C ILE A 243 6.03 -3.93 5.87
N MET A 244 7.21 -3.47 6.27
CA MET A 244 8.17 -4.33 6.98
C MET A 244 7.64 -4.75 8.36
N LEU A 245 6.98 -3.86 9.09
CA LEU A 245 6.36 -4.18 10.39
C LEU A 245 5.15 -5.09 10.25
N ASP A 246 4.38 -5.01 9.16
CA ASP A 246 3.31 -5.96 8.84
C ASP A 246 3.88 -7.37 8.59
N ILE A 247 5.03 -7.46 7.91
CA ILE A 247 5.74 -8.73 7.74
C ILE A 247 6.16 -9.27 9.11
N ILE A 248 6.86 -8.47 9.94
CA ILE A 248 7.25 -8.86 11.31
C ILE A 248 6.04 -9.30 12.13
N TYR A 249 4.92 -8.57 12.03
CA TYR A 249 3.67 -8.89 12.70
C TYR A 249 3.12 -10.25 12.26
N ALA A 250 3.23 -10.61 10.98
CA ALA A 250 2.83 -11.93 10.48
C ALA A 250 3.70 -13.06 11.06
N TYR A 251 5.02 -12.88 11.14
CA TYR A 251 5.92 -13.84 11.80
C TYR A 251 5.62 -13.98 13.29
N PHE A 252 5.38 -12.86 13.98
CA PHE A 252 4.99 -12.88 15.38
C PHE A 252 3.65 -13.59 15.60
N LEU A 253 2.65 -13.36 14.75
CA LEU A 253 1.34 -14.02 14.82
C LEU A 253 1.44 -15.53 14.58
N ALA A 254 2.42 -16.00 13.81
CA ALA A 254 2.63 -17.42 13.55
C ALA A 254 3.11 -18.20 14.80
N ILE A 255 3.83 -17.55 15.73
CA ILE A 255 4.24 -18.13 17.01
C ILE A 255 3.00 -18.29 17.90
N ASP A 256 2.68 -19.50 18.38
CA ASP A 256 1.50 -19.76 19.22
C ASP A 256 0.18 -19.17 18.67
N LYS A 257 -0.03 -19.31 17.35
CA LYS A 257 -1.11 -18.66 16.60
C LYS A 257 -2.49 -18.74 17.27
N GLU A 258 -2.89 -19.92 17.73
CA GLU A 258 -4.21 -20.12 18.36
C GLU A 258 -4.40 -19.25 19.62
N LYS A 259 -3.37 -19.16 20.45
CA LYS A 259 -3.38 -18.33 21.67
C LYS A 259 -3.54 -16.85 21.30
N LYS A 260 -2.78 -16.37 20.32
CA LYS A 260 -2.82 -14.96 19.88
C LYS A 260 -4.14 -14.59 19.21
N GLU A 261 -4.71 -15.48 18.39
CA GLU A 261 -6.03 -15.29 17.81
C GLU A 261 -7.14 -15.22 18.86
N ASN A 262 -7.03 -16.01 19.94
CA ASN A 262 -7.98 -15.95 21.05
C ASN A 262 -7.89 -14.61 21.82
N ILE A 263 -6.68 -14.11 22.07
CA ILE A 263 -6.48 -12.78 22.67
C ILE A 263 -7.07 -11.71 21.75
N PHE A 264 -6.78 -11.76 20.45
CA PHE A 264 -7.31 -10.81 19.46
C PHE A 264 -8.83 -10.72 19.49
N LYS A 265 -9.53 -11.86 19.50
CA LYS A 265 -11.00 -11.90 19.60
C LYS A 265 -11.53 -11.25 20.88
N GLN A 266 -10.81 -11.34 22.00
CA GLN A 266 -11.21 -10.69 23.25
C GLN A 266 -11.06 -9.17 23.20
N THR A 267 -10.14 -8.63 22.38
CA THR A 267 -9.92 -7.18 22.24
C THR A 267 -10.90 -6.47 21.30
N ILE A 268 -11.75 -7.22 20.58
CA ILE A 268 -12.71 -6.69 19.57
C ILE A 268 -14.15 -6.76 20.07
N ARG A 269 -14.37 -7.08 21.35
CA ARG A 269 -15.74 -7.19 21.88
C ARG A 269 -16.47 -5.84 21.77
N GLU A 270 -17.43 -5.79 20.85
CA GLU A 270 -18.58 -4.87 20.83
C GLU A 270 -19.57 -5.21 21.95
#